data_AF-A0A949S7L9-F1
#
_entry.id   AF-A0A949S7L9-F1
#
_cell.length_a   1.000
_cell.length_b   1.000
_cell.length_c   1.000
_cell.angle_alpha   90.00
_cell.angle_beta   90.00
_cell.angle_gamma   90.00
#
_symmetry.space_group_name_H-M   'P 1'
#
loop_
_entity.id
_entity.type
_entity.pdbx_description
1 polymer ?
#
loop_
_entity_poly.entity_id
_entity_poly.type
_entity_poly.pdbx_seq_one_letter_code
_entity_poly.pdbx_strand_id
1 'polypeptide(L)'
;MKYRILSLTLAVFVFCPAVIAADRSAVRADIFKILTELTQPLTTQPEPGKIWLLKVSGEVMGKKGQIEMAWDGQACHALQVKLADLHPVSAGFGTEKSWLALPEKEKVFVAEHPKVEGSSLLTGSKSWEALVTQVPGFLAMAMFVPLPDDLQLDKKEDGTLVIKDGRDLALEITKGPEPGHLKIISTSEKFPGRIEATAWSQVEHGQIDAMLAVPAFTASEQVEVDHLHGMLRTLADFAAENVLQRINKDLVPDPLAGVPRVDGVAVVKVSGTPEEMGIQHGTFLKEAVHYNMHRTLHGVGLVATIETGKWFPNELAMAWKAQEKYIPERFIREIDAMSDAAGIPREWGHSVNVFPELFHCSGLALRGQATVDGHLYHGRVLDYMTGIGLQRTAVVMVFQPRDQNAWVSYSYAGLCSTVTAMNEKGLTMGEMGGRGEGYWDGIPMSLMMREIMERFETTEETLAWMQSVPRTCEYYYVLSDAKTKNMAGIASMAKKLADEQGLPDFKIIEPGMFDERLPHPHPDTVLMSADKRYECLSERVKENYGKLDMQGAWNLMRGGVAMKSNLHTVLFAPETQDFWVAQAGMEGEPAYTQKIHKFNLKQLLNGESPTRTSDAGASK
;
A
#
# COMPACT_ATOMS: atom_id res chain seq x y z
N MET A 1 -12.25 -1.43 -7.63
CA MET A 1 -13.30 -0.80 -8.47
C MET A 1 -13.41 0.70 -8.19
N LYS A 2 -13.49 1.13 -6.91
CA LYS A 2 -13.51 2.55 -6.45
C LYS A 2 -12.41 3.44 -7.06
N TYR A 3 -11.17 2.94 -7.15
CA TYR A 3 -10.05 3.69 -7.74
C TYR A 3 -10.08 3.81 -9.27
N ARG A 4 -10.83 2.96 -9.98
CA ARG A 4 -10.77 2.87 -11.44
C ARG A 4 -11.51 4.01 -12.15
N ILE A 5 -12.55 4.59 -11.56
CA ILE A 5 -13.33 5.68 -12.18
C ILE A 5 -12.54 6.98 -12.13
N LEU A 6 -11.98 7.35 -10.98
CA LEU A 6 -11.10 8.52 -10.87
C LEU A 6 -9.80 8.33 -11.65
N SER A 7 -9.23 7.12 -11.63
CA SER A 7 -8.10 6.77 -12.51
C SER A 7 -8.50 6.72 -13.98
N LEU A 8 -9.78 6.53 -14.34
CA LEU A 8 -10.28 6.63 -15.71
C LEU A 8 -10.46 8.10 -16.12
N THR A 9 -10.87 8.97 -15.21
CA THR A 9 -11.05 10.41 -15.44
C THR A 9 -9.71 11.15 -15.48
N LEU A 10 -8.76 10.80 -14.60
CA LEU A 10 -7.35 11.22 -14.69
C LEU A 10 -6.58 10.45 -15.75
N ALA A 11 -6.95 9.20 -16.06
CA ALA A 11 -6.53 8.59 -17.31
C ALA A 11 -7.02 9.41 -18.47
N VAL A 12 -8.23 9.95 -18.54
CA VAL A 12 -8.63 10.77 -19.70
C VAL A 12 -7.72 12.00 -19.88
N PHE A 13 -7.14 12.54 -18.78
CA PHE A 13 -6.08 13.55 -18.85
C PHE A 13 -4.78 13.09 -19.50
N VAL A 14 -4.47 11.80 -19.47
CA VAL A 14 -3.14 11.28 -19.82
C VAL A 14 -3.15 10.08 -20.79
N PHE A 15 -4.26 9.38 -20.97
CA PHE A 15 -4.45 8.26 -21.88
C PHE A 15 -4.55 8.72 -23.32
N CYS A 16 -5.10 9.91 -23.57
CA CYS A 16 -4.96 10.50 -24.89
C CYS A 16 -3.46 10.73 -25.19
N PRO A 17 -2.66 11.29 -24.28
CA PRO A 17 -1.23 11.39 -24.52
C PRO A 17 -0.52 10.03 -24.69
N ALA A 18 -0.69 9.09 -23.77
CA ALA A 18 0.05 7.83 -23.66
C ALA A 18 -0.08 6.83 -24.81
N VAL A 19 -1.24 6.79 -25.45
CA VAL A 19 -1.59 5.74 -26.42
C VAL A 19 -1.07 6.08 -27.83
N ILE A 20 -0.52 7.27 -28.04
CA ILE A 20 -0.42 7.85 -29.39
C ILE A 20 1.04 8.01 -29.80
N ALA A 21 1.62 6.89 -30.21
CA ALA A 21 2.87 6.83 -30.97
C ALA A 21 2.57 6.59 -32.47
N ALA A 22 1.78 7.44 -33.13
CA ALA A 22 1.22 7.12 -34.46
C ALA A 22 2.25 7.05 -35.61
N ASP A 23 2.04 6.18 -36.61
CA ASP A 23 2.62 6.30 -37.97
C ASP A 23 1.51 6.59 -39.02
N ARG A 24 1.90 7.40 -40.01
CA ARG A 24 1.23 7.92 -41.24
C ARG A 24 -0.11 8.66 -41.14
N SER A 25 -0.12 9.83 -41.79
CA SER A 25 -1.26 10.68 -42.21
C SER A 25 -1.88 11.63 -41.16
N ALA A 26 -2.65 12.62 -41.65
CA ALA A 26 -3.15 13.83 -40.96
C ALA A 26 -3.76 13.61 -39.57
N VAL A 27 -4.26 12.40 -39.30
CA VAL A 27 -4.77 11.93 -38.00
C VAL A 27 -3.75 12.16 -36.87
N ARG A 28 -2.45 11.94 -37.12
CA ARG A 28 -1.39 12.15 -36.13
C ARG A 28 -1.19 13.62 -35.77
N ALA A 29 -1.27 14.52 -36.75
CA ALA A 29 -1.15 15.95 -36.52
C ALA A 29 -2.36 16.48 -35.72
N ASP A 30 -3.56 15.97 -36.02
CA ASP A 30 -4.79 16.32 -35.29
C ASP A 30 -4.74 15.83 -33.85
N ILE A 31 -4.28 14.60 -33.64
CA ILE A 31 -4.06 14.07 -32.29
C ILE A 31 -3.01 14.90 -31.56
N PHE A 32 -1.83 15.15 -32.15
CA PHE A 32 -0.78 15.94 -31.52
C PHE A 32 -1.27 17.35 -31.16
N LYS A 33 -2.09 17.95 -32.03
CA LYS A 33 -2.73 19.24 -31.76
C LYS A 33 -3.70 19.16 -30.58
N ILE A 34 -4.52 18.10 -30.49
CA ILE A 34 -5.41 17.85 -29.35
C ILE A 34 -4.61 17.68 -28.05
N LEU A 35 -3.50 16.94 -28.08
CA LEU A 35 -2.62 16.77 -26.93
C LEU A 35 -1.95 18.08 -26.50
N THR A 36 -1.51 18.87 -27.48
CA THR A 36 -0.95 20.19 -27.23
C THR A 36 -1.99 21.12 -26.62
N GLU A 37 -3.23 21.14 -27.14
CA GLU A 37 -4.33 21.94 -26.57
C GLU A 37 -4.72 21.47 -25.16
N LEU A 38 -4.67 20.16 -24.86
CA LEU A 38 -4.93 19.61 -23.53
C LEU A 38 -3.84 19.91 -22.50
N THR A 39 -2.59 20.00 -22.93
CA THR A 39 -1.41 20.15 -22.06
C THR A 39 -0.87 21.58 -22.04
N GLN A 40 -1.31 22.44 -22.96
CA GLN A 40 -0.94 23.86 -23.01
C GLN A 40 -1.15 24.57 -21.67
N PRO A 41 -2.26 24.36 -20.94
CA PRO A 41 -2.46 24.98 -19.60
C PRO A 41 -1.46 24.52 -18.54
N LEU A 42 -0.86 23.34 -18.70
CA LEU A 42 0.19 22.84 -17.80
C LEU A 42 1.56 23.48 -18.07
N THR A 43 1.72 24.12 -19.23
CA THR A 43 3.01 24.64 -19.72
C THR A 43 2.98 26.13 -20.05
N THR A 44 1.82 26.78 -19.95
CA THR A 44 1.63 28.21 -20.26
C THR A 44 0.94 28.94 -19.12
N GLN A 45 1.42 30.14 -18.84
CA GLN A 45 0.81 31.05 -17.89
C GLN A 45 -0.54 31.56 -18.43
N PRO A 46 -1.59 31.68 -17.59
CA PRO A 46 -2.83 32.33 -17.98
C PRO A 46 -2.61 33.83 -18.20
N GLU A 47 -3.59 34.49 -18.81
CA GLU A 47 -3.57 35.96 -18.91
C GLU A 47 -3.57 36.60 -17.50
N PRO A 48 -2.98 37.80 -17.34
CA PRO A 48 -2.97 38.49 -16.05
C PRO A 48 -4.39 38.63 -15.45
N GLY A 49 -4.57 38.18 -14.21
CA GLY A 49 -5.87 38.19 -13.51
C GLY A 49 -6.76 36.96 -13.75
N LYS A 50 -6.37 36.08 -14.68
CA LYS A 50 -7.10 34.85 -15.00
C LYS A 50 -6.41 33.60 -14.47
N ILE A 51 -7.17 32.52 -14.42
CA ILE A 51 -6.71 31.18 -14.06
C ILE A 51 -7.30 30.15 -15.02
N TRP A 52 -6.56 29.08 -15.30
CA TRP A 52 -7.07 27.97 -16.09
C TRP A 52 -8.03 27.13 -15.26
N LEU A 53 -9.28 27.01 -15.70
CA LEU A 53 -10.29 26.14 -15.12
C LEU A 53 -10.57 24.97 -16.05
N LEU A 54 -10.42 23.79 -15.48
CA LEU A 54 -10.67 22.52 -16.10
C LEU A 54 -11.96 21.92 -15.55
N LYS A 55 -12.82 21.39 -16.42
CA LYS A 55 -14.01 20.66 -16.00
C LYS A 55 -14.08 19.31 -16.71
N VAL A 56 -14.17 18.24 -15.95
CA VAL A 56 -14.39 16.90 -16.51
C VAL A 56 -15.60 16.31 -15.86
N SER A 57 -16.53 15.84 -16.68
CA SER A 57 -17.68 15.09 -16.21
C SER A 57 -17.74 13.77 -16.96
N GLY A 58 -18.28 12.72 -16.36
CA GLY A 58 -18.36 11.47 -17.09
C GLY A 58 -19.12 10.41 -16.34
N GLU A 59 -19.50 9.39 -17.10
CA GLU A 59 -20.13 8.18 -16.62
C GLU A 59 -19.28 6.98 -17.02
N VAL A 60 -18.73 6.27 -16.05
CA VAL A 60 -17.91 5.07 -16.28
C VAL A 60 -18.58 3.89 -15.60
N MET A 61 -18.90 2.84 -16.35
CA MET A 61 -19.62 1.67 -15.83
C MET A 61 -20.92 2.03 -15.10
N GLY A 62 -21.68 3.00 -15.62
CA GLY A 62 -22.94 3.46 -15.02
C GLY A 62 -22.77 4.35 -13.78
N LYS A 63 -21.57 4.90 -13.55
CA LYS A 63 -21.26 5.75 -12.38
C LYS A 63 -20.84 7.14 -12.83
N LYS A 64 -21.58 8.16 -12.39
CA LYS A 64 -21.35 9.56 -12.72
C LYS A 64 -20.35 10.20 -11.76
N GLY A 65 -19.47 11.01 -12.33
CA GLY A 65 -18.53 11.83 -11.57
C GLY A 65 -18.20 13.13 -12.28
N GLN A 66 -17.70 14.10 -11.52
CA GLN A 66 -17.22 15.39 -12.00
C GLN A 66 -15.91 15.74 -11.28
N ILE A 67 -14.96 16.30 -12.00
CA ILE A 67 -13.73 16.90 -11.49
C ILE A 67 -13.65 18.32 -12.03
N GLU A 68 -13.41 19.30 -11.17
CA GLU A 68 -13.07 20.65 -11.56
C GLU A 68 -11.72 21.03 -10.97
N MET A 69 -10.82 21.61 -11.75
CA MET A 69 -9.49 21.99 -11.29
C MET A 69 -9.10 23.39 -11.78
N ALA A 70 -8.63 24.25 -10.88
CA ALA A 70 -8.12 25.58 -11.20
C ALA A 70 -6.59 25.60 -11.08
N TRP A 71 -5.90 26.10 -12.12
CA TRP A 71 -4.46 26.04 -12.30
C TRP A 71 -3.90 27.35 -12.88
N ASP A 72 -2.83 27.88 -12.33
CA ASP A 72 -2.24 29.16 -12.76
C ASP A 72 -1.01 29.01 -13.69
N GLY A 73 -0.75 27.80 -14.17
CA GLY A 73 0.45 27.50 -14.96
C GLY A 73 1.63 27.00 -14.11
N GLN A 74 1.59 27.14 -12.78
CA GLN A 74 2.61 26.63 -11.84
C GLN A 74 2.01 25.76 -10.73
N ALA A 75 0.83 26.11 -10.22
CA ALA A 75 0.21 25.48 -9.08
C ALA A 75 -1.31 25.28 -9.27
N CYS A 76 -1.81 24.22 -8.63
CA CYS A 76 -3.23 23.96 -8.46
C CYS A 76 -3.79 24.80 -7.30
N HIS A 77 -4.73 25.69 -7.59
CA HIS A 77 -5.39 26.60 -6.64
C HIS A 77 -6.72 26.06 -6.11
N ALA A 78 -7.40 25.24 -6.91
CA ALA A 78 -8.66 24.62 -6.53
C ALA A 78 -8.77 23.23 -7.16
N LEU A 79 -9.19 22.24 -6.39
CA LEU A 79 -9.60 20.94 -6.92
C LEU A 79 -10.93 20.54 -6.27
N GLN A 80 -11.93 20.28 -7.09
CA GLN A 80 -13.20 19.73 -6.68
C GLN A 80 -13.45 18.39 -7.35
N VAL A 81 -13.74 17.36 -6.56
CA VAL A 81 -14.15 16.04 -7.05
C VAL A 81 -15.57 15.79 -6.55
N LYS A 82 -16.48 15.35 -7.40
CA LYS A 82 -17.83 14.91 -7.05
C LYS A 82 -18.07 13.52 -7.63
N LEU A 83 -18.49 12.58 -6.81
CA LEU A 83 -18.86 11.22 -7.24
C LEU A 83 -20.33 11.00 -6.87
N ALA A 84 -21.22 10.78 -7.84
CA ALA A 84 -22.66 10.85 -7.58
C ALA A 84 -23.27 9.56 -7.00
N ASP A 85 -22.67 8.39 -7.26
CA ASP A 85 -23.39 7.11 -7.17
C ASP A 85 -22.77 6.07 -6.22
N LEU A 86 -21.67 6.38 -5.54
CA LEU A 86 -20.99 5.45 -4.63
C LEU A 86 -20.32 6.24 -3.51
N HIS A 87 -21.11 6.59 -2.50
CA HIS A 87 -20.78 7.61 -1.49
C HIS A 87 -20.53 8.97 -2.14
N PRO A 88 -21.55 9.82 -2.29
CA PRO A 88 -21.38 11.23 -2.56
C PRO A 88 -20.29 11.81 -1.66
N VAL A 89 -19.16 12.13 -2.28
CA VAL A 89 -18.04 12.82 -1.68
C VAL A 89 -17.81 14.06 -2.52
N SER A 90 -17.69 15.20 -1.86
CA SER A 90 -17.09 16.37 -2.47
C SER A 90 -15.90 16.82 -1.66
N ALA A 91 -14.82 17.21 -2.30
CA ALA A 91 -13.71 17.87 -1.63
C ALA A 91 -13.44 19.18 -2.34
N GLY A 92 -12.94 20.18 -1.62
CA GLY A 92 -12.52 21.46 -2.18
C GLY A 92 -11.25 21.89 -1.47
N PHE A 93 -10.25 22.31 -2.22
CA PHE A 93 -8.95 22.64 -1.65
C PHE A 93 -8.52 23.99 -2.17
N GLY A 94 -8.55 25.00 -1.31
CA GLY A 94 -8.27 26.38 -1.66
C GLY A 94 -6.99 26.90 -1.04
N THR A 95 -6.70 28.17 -1.30
CA THR A 95 -5.50 28.85 -0.80
C THR A 95 -5.52 29.15 0.69
N GLU A 96 -6.72 29.24 1.30
CA GLU A 96 -6.90 29.53 2.74
C GLU A 96 -7.77 28.50 3.48
N LYS A 97 -8.55 27.71 2.73
CA LYS A 97 -9.44 26.69 3.30
C LYS A 97 -9.49 25.47 2.41
N SER A 98 -9.46 24.30 3.04
CA SER A 98 -9.66 23.01 2.40
C SER A 98 -10.76 22.24 3.12
N TRP A 99 -11.49 21.37 2.42
CA TRP A 99 -12.60 20.63 3.00
C TRP A 99 -12.87 19.30 2.29
N LEU A 100 -13.42 18.35 3.05
CA LEU A 100 -13.94 17.06 2.60
C LEU A 100 -15.37 16.89 3.13
N ALA A 101 -16.33 16.93 2.23
CA ALA A 101 -17.74 16.74 2.52
C ALA A 101 -18.19 15.32 2.18
N LEU A 102 -18.95 14.74 3.10
CA LEU A 102 -19.61 13.45 3.00
C LEU A 102 -21.14 13.66 3.04
N PRO A 103 -21.79 14.05 1.93
CA PRO A 103 -23.22 14.28 1.87
C PRO A 103 -24.10 13.17 2.46
N GLU A 104 -23.76 11.90 2.25
CA GLU A 104 -24.49 10.75 2.83
C GLU A 104 -24.48 10.72 4.37
N LYS A 105 -23.50 11.37 4.99
CA LYS A 105 -23.34 11.46 6.44
C LYS A 105 -23.74 12.84 6.99
N GLU A 106 -24.20 13.74 6.13
CA GLU A 106 -24.42 15.16 6.42
C GLU A 106 -23.26 15.82 7.18
N LYS A 107 -22.02 15.51 6.77
CA LYS A 107 -20.81 15.93 7.47
C LYS A 107 -19.78 16.57 6.56
N VAL A 108 -19.08 17.58 7.06
CA VAL A 108 -17.91 18.16 6.39
C VAL A 108 -16.72 18.26 7.35
N PHE A 109 -15.54 17.88 6.86
CA PHE A 109 -14.26 18.13 7.50
C PHE A 109 -13.66 19.38 6.86
N VAL A 110 -13.14 20.30 7.66
CA VAL A 110 -12.62 21.59 7.21
C VAL A 110 -11.24 21.80 7.81
N ALA A 111 -10.29 22.27 7.01
CA ALA A 111 -8.99 22.74 7.47
C ALA A 111 -8.82 24.19 7.04
N GLU A 112 -8.59 25.08 8.00
CA GLU A 112 -8.22 26.48 7.74
C GLU A 112 -6.71 26.64 7.86
N HIS A 113 -6.10 27.37 6.93
CA HIS A 113 -4.66 27.57 6.91
C HIS A 113 -4.29 28.95 6.37
N PRO A 114 -3.10 29.49 6.70
CA PRO A 114 -2.61 30.72 6.10
C PRO A 114 -2.63 30.62 4.57
N LYS A 115 -2.81 31.76 3.90
CA LYS A 115 -2.74 31.84 2.44
C LYS A 115 -1.40 31.29 1.98
N VAL A 116 -1.42 30.16 1.28
CA VAL A 116 -0.20 29.56 0.75
C VAL A 116 0.11 30.20 -0.60
N GLU A 117 1.12 31.05 -0.65
CA GLU A 117 1.59 31.64 -1.91
C GLU A 117 2.47 30.63 -2.65
N GLY A 118 2.03 30.18 -3.83
CA GLY A 118 2.86 29.43 -4.77
C GLY A 118 3.14 27.96 -4.48
N SER A 119 2.60 27.35 -3.42
CA SER A 119 2.70 25.89 -3.24
C SER A 119 1.46 25.20 -3.82
N SER A 120 1.69 24.29 -4.76
CA SER A 120 0.61 23.45 -5.27
C SER A 120 0.23 22.42 -4.21
N LEU A 121 -1.08 22.15 -4.07
CA LEU A 121 -1.60 20.98 -3.35
C LEU A 121 -0.92 19.65 -3.76
N LEU A 122 -0.37 19.59 -4.98
CA LEU A 122 0.31 18.43 -5.56
C LEU A 122 1.84 18.49 -5.45
N THR A 123 2.41 19.51 -4.81
CA THR A 123 3.88 19.60 -4.60
C THR A 123 4.37 18.39 -3.80
N GLY A 124 5.43 17.71 -4.26
CA GLY A 124 5.96 16.50 -3.64
C GLY A 124 5.28 15.20 -4.08
N SER A 125 4.29 15.27 -4.97
CA SER A 125 3.67 14.13 -5.64
C SER A 125 4.58 13.65 -6.76
N LYS A 126 5.53 12.75 -6.47
CA LYS A 126 6.56 12.33 -7.44
C LYS A 126 5.99 11.75 -8.73
N SER A 127 4.91 11.00 -8.62
CA SER A 127 4.27 10.39 -9.78
C SER A 127 3.55 11.44 -10.63
N TRP A 128 2.97 12.46 -9.99
CA TRP A 128 2.45 13.63 -10.69
C TRP A 128 3.56 14.46 -11.34
N GLU A 129 4.68 14.68 -10.66
CA GLU A 129 5.83 15.38 -11.22
C GLU A 129 6.39 14.65 -12.45
N ALA A 130 6.58 13.34 -12.37
CA ALA A 130 6.97 12.51 -13.51
C ALA A 130 5.95 12.59 -14.66
N LEU A 131 4.66 12.57 -14.32
CA LEU A 131 3.57 12.72 -15.28
C LEU A 131 3.66 14.03 -16.06
N VAL A 132 3.83 15.17 -15.38
CA VAL A 132 3.83 16.49 -16.04
C VAL A 132 5.15 16.83 -16.71
N THR A 133 6.28 16.29 -16.22
CA THR A 133 7.62 16.63 -16.75
C THR A 133 8.15 15.63 -17.78
N GLN A 134 7.96 14.33 -17.58
CA GLN A 134 8.60 13.30 -18.40
C GLN A 134 7.69 12.83 -19.54
N VAL A 135 6.37 12.77 -19.33
CA VAL A 135 5.44 12.29 -20.36
C VAL A 135 5.46 13.17 -21.62
N PRO A 136 5.48 14.52 -21.56
CA PRO A 136 5.58 15.32 -22.78
C PRO A 136 6.81 14.97 -23.64
N GLY A 137 7.97 14.79 -22.99
CA GLY A 137 9.20 14.39 -23.66
C GLY A 137 9.14 12.97 -24.21
N PHE A 138 8.61 12.02 -23.43
CA PHE A 138 8.38 10.64 -23.86
C PHE A 138 7.49 10.59 -25.10
N LEU A 139 6.41 11.38 -25.14
CA LEU A 139 5.48 11.44 -26.29
C LEU A 139 6.10 12.11 -27.51
N ALA A 140 6.89 13.16 -27.29
CA ALA A 140 7.65 13.79 -28.36
C ALA A 140 8.67 12.82 -28.99
N MET A 141 9.19 11.85 -28.23
CA MET A 141 10.03 10.77 -28.77
C MET A 141 9.23 9.61 -29.36
N ALA A 142 8.09 9.25 -28.76
CA ALA A 142 7.20 8.19 -29.23
C ALA A 142 6.64 8.47 -30.63
N MET A 143 6.56 9.74 -31.01
CA MET A 143 6.38 10.20 -32.39
C MET A 143 7.34 9.54 -33.41
N PHE A 144 8.50 9.05 -33.01
CA PHE A 144 9.47 8.45 -33.93
C PHE A 144 9.58 6.93 -33.77
N VAL A 145 8.71 6.33 -32.95
CA VAL A 145 8.66 4.89 -32.68
C VAL A 145 7.51 4.27 -33.50
N PRO A 146 7.70 3.10 -34.12
CA PRO A 146 6.62 2.38 -34.80
C PRO A 146 5.48 2.03 -33.83
N LEU A 147 4.24 2.14 -34.30
CA LEU A 147 3.07 1.71 -33.54
C LEU A 147 3.12 0.20 -33.25
N PRO A 148 2.55 -0.24 -32.12
CA PRO A 148 2.16 -1.64 -31.95
C PRO A 148 1.25 -2.08 -33.10
N ASP A 149 1.48 -3.27 -33.65
CA ASP A 149 0.71 -3.81 -34.78
C ASP A 149 -0.79 -3.98 -34.47
N ASP A 150 -1.15 -4.03 -33.18
CA ASP A 150 -2.52 -4.18 -32.70
C ASP A 150 -3.27 -2.86 -32.48
N LEU A 151 -2.62 -1.69 -32.63
CA LEU A 151 -3.26 -0.39 -32.47
C LEU A 151 -3.84 0.14 -33.80
N GLN A 152 -5.15 0.30 -33.84
CA GLN A 152 -5.91 0.87 -34.95
C GLN A 152 -6.27 2.33 -34.68
N LEU A 153 -5.95 3.20 -35.63
CA LEU A 153 -6.28 4.62 -35.61
C LEU A 153 -7.09 4.98 -36.85
N ASP A 154 -8.22 5.64 -36.66
CA ASP A 154 -9.08 6.09 -37.76
C ASP A 154 -9.58 7.52 -37.50
N LYS A 155 -9.97 8.23 -38.56
CA LYS A 155 -10.59 9.55 -38.49
C LYS A 155 -11.86 9.54 -39.33
N LYS A 156 -13.01 9.67 -38.65
CA LYS A 156 -14.32 9.77 -39.29
C LYS A 156 -14.43 11.08 -40.09
N GLU A 157 -15.36 11.11 -41.04
CA GLU A 157 -15.62 12.29 -41.89
C GLU A 157 -16.01 13.54 -41.08
N ASP A 158 -16.64 13.37 -39.93
CA ASP A 158 -17.00 14.45 -38.99
C ASP A 158 -15.80 14.98 -38.17
N GLY A 159 -14.61 14.43 -38.38
CA GLY A 159 -13.38 14.78 -37.67
C GLY A 159 -13.17 14.03 -36.36
N THR A 160 -14.06 13.11 -35.97
CA THR A 160 -13.90 12.27 -34.78
C THR A 160 -12.75 11.29 -34.98
N LEU A 161 -11.87 11.22 -33.98
CA LEU A 161 -10.74 10.29 -33.97
C LEU A 161 -11.15 9.01 -33.25
N VAL A 162 -10.85 7.86 -33.84
CA VAL A 162 -11.14 6.55 -33.27
C VAL A 162 -9.82 5.84 -32.97
N ILE A 163 -9.67 5.36 -31.74
CA ILE A 163 -8.48 4.65 -31.26
C ILE A 163 -8.93 3.30 -30.72
N LYS A 164 -8.38 2.20 -31.24
CA LYS A 164 -8.68 0.84 -30.76
C LYS A 164 -7.40 0.03 -30.64
N ASP A 165 -7.30 -0.86 -29.67
CA ASP A 165 -6.23 -1.88 -29.62
C ASP A 165 -6.79 -3.30 -29.77
N GLY A 166 -5.90 -4.29 -29.86
CA GLY A 166 -6.27 -5.72 -29.89
C GLY A 166 -6.68 -6.28 -28.53
N ARG A 167 -6.82 -5.44 -27.51
CA ARG A 167 -7.16 -5.83 -26.14
C ARG A 167 -8.54 -5.28 -25.78
N ASP A 168 -8.59 -4.18 -25.04
CA ASP A 168 -9.80 -3.64 -24.42
C ASP A 168 -9.96 -2.13 -24.65
N LEU A 169 -9.01 -1.47 -25.32
CA LEU A 169 -9.04 -0.04 -25.58
C LEU A 169 -9.92 0.22 -26.81
N ALA A 170 -10.93 1.08 -26.65
CA ALA A 170 -11.71 1.59 -27.76
C ALA A 170 -12.26 2.97 -27.40
N LEU A 171 -11.75 4.03 -28.04
CA LEU A 171 -12.08 5.42 -27.74
C LEU A 171 -12.52 6.16 -29.01
N GLU A 172 -13.50 7.05 -28.87
CA GLU A 172 -13.87 8.05 -29.86
C GLU A 172 -13.68 9.45 -29.27
N ILE A 173 -12.88 10.28 -29.94
CA ILE A 173 -12.51 11.63 -29.50
C ILE A 173 -13.06 12.65 -30.50
N THR A 174 -13.97 13.52 -30.06
CA THR A 174 -14.55 14.58 -30.88
C THR A 174 -14.18 15.95 -30.31
N LYS A 175 -13.74 16.88 -31.16
CA LYS A 175 -13.48 18.26 -30.77
C LYS A 175 -14.79 19.04 -30.58
N GLY A 176 -14.90 19.74 -29.46
CA GLY A 176 -16.02 20.63 -29.17
C GLY A 176 -15.90 21.99 -29.88
N PRO A 177 -16.94 22.83 -29.78
CA PRO A 177 -17.00 24.13 -30.47
C PRO A 177 -16.03 25.17 -29.90
N GLU A 178 -15.57 25.00 -28.65
CA GLU A 178 -14.64 25.91 -27.97
C GLU A 178 -13.21 25.35 -27.94
N PRO A 179 -12.16 26.21 -27.97
CA PRO A 179 -10.78 25.78 -27.78
C PRO A 179 -10.62 24.95 -26.50
N GLY A 180 -9.93 23.80 -26.60
CA GLY A 180 -9.71 22.89 -25.47
C GLY A 180 -10.86 21.91 -25.17
N HIS A 181 -12.05 22.08 -25.74
CA HIS A 181 -13.20 21.21 -25.49
C HIS A 181 -13.08 19.86 -26.21
N LEU A 182 -13.18 18.74 -25.48
CA LEU A 182 -13.08 17.39 -26.05
C LEU A 182 -14.13 16.44 -25.49
N LYS A 183 -14.79 15.69 -26.35
CA LYS A 183 -15.68 14.60 -25.95
C LYS A 183 -14.97 13.27 -26.17
N ILE A 184 -14.88 12.41 -25.14
CA ILE A 184 -14.10 11.16 -25.19
C ILE A 184 -14.99 9.98 -24.79
N ILE A 185 -15.49 9.24 -25.77
CA ILE A 185 -16.41 8.12 -25.54
C ILE A 185 -15.61 6.81 -25.53
N SER A 186 -15.72 6.01 -24.48
CA SER A 186 -15.22 4.64 -24.49
C SER A 186 -16.26 3.72 -25.11
N THR A 187 -15.93 3.09 -26.23
CA THR A 187 -16.76 2.09 -26.90
C THR A 187 -16.34 0.66 -26.56
N SER A 188 -15.52 0.48 -25.51
CA SER A 188 -15.05 -0.83 -25.05
C SER A 188 -16.20 -1.64 -24.43
N GLU A 189 -16.33 -2.93 -24.80
CA GLU A 189 -17.32 -3.83 -24.19
C GLU A 189 -16.99 -4.16 -22.72
N LYS A 190 -15.71 -4.18 -22.35
CA LYS A 190 -15.27 -4.41 -20.95
C LYS A 190 -15.35 -3.16 -20.08
N PHE A 191 -15.19 -1.99 -20.70
CA PHE A 191 -15.25 -0.70 -20.02
C PHE A 191 -16.23 0.23 -20.73
N PRO A 192 -17.53 -0.12 -20.77
CA PRO A 192 -18.53 0.73 -21.39
C PRO A 192 -18.67 2.00 -20.53
N GLY A 193 -18.52 3.17 -21.15
CA GLY A 193 -18.58 4.44 -20.44
C GLY A 193 -18.49 5.63 -21.39
N ARG A 194 -19.24 6.69 -21.08
CA ARG A 194 -19.18 7.97 -21.79
C ARG A 194 -18.47 8.96 -20.88
N ILE A 195 -17.27 9.39 -21.25
CA ILE A 195 -16.55 10.44 -20.53
C ILE A 195 -16.68 11.74 -21.33
N GLU A 196 -17.20 12.79 -20.73
CA GLU A 196 -17.30 14.11 -21.36
C GLU A 196 -16.32 15.07 -20.70
N ALA A 197 -15.10 15.13 -21.25
CA ALA A 197 -14.03 15.99 -20.74
C ALA A 197 -14.16 17.44 -21.26
N THR A 198 -14.89 18.26 -20.53
CA THR A 198 -15.20 19.64 -20.95
C THR A 198 -14.08 20.63 -20.62
N ALA A 199 -13.09 20.72 -21.50
CA ALA A 199 -12.21 21.88 -21.72
C ALA A 199 -11.40 22.47 -20.56
N TRP A 200 -10.21 22.98 -20.92
CA TRP A 200 -9.57 24.05 -20.18
C TRP A 200 -10.10 25.40 -20.68
N SER A 201 -10.54 26.25 -19.77
CA SER A 201 -11.00 27.61 -20.04
C SER A 201 -10.25 28.61 -19.16
N GLN A 202 -9.95 29.81 -19.64
CA GLN A 202 -9.47 30.86 -18.74
C GLN A 202 -10.66 31.57 -18.12
N VAL A 203 -10.68 31.62 -16.79
CA VAL A 203 -11.73 32.30 -16.00
C VAL A 203 -11.09 33.37 -15.12
N GLU A 204 -11.87 34.37 -14.73
CA GLU A 204 -11.40 35.36 -13.75
C GLU A 204 -11.16 34.68 -12.41
N HIS A 205 -10.13 35.11 -11.67
CA HIS A 205 -9.76 34.46 -10.41
C HIS A 205 -10.92 34.35 -9.41
N GLY A 206 -11.81 35.35 -9.32
CA GLY A 206 -12.97 35.31 -8.42
C GLY A 206 -14.05 34.28 -8.79
N GLN A 207 -14.01 33.68 -9.98
CA GLN A 207 -14.97 32.65 -10.37
C GLN A 207 -14.67 31.29 -9.71
N ILE A 208 -13.47 31.09 -9.15
CA ILE A 208 -13.11 29.87 -8.43
C ILE A 208 -13.62 29.89 -6.98
N ASP A 209 -14.01 31.05 -6.44
CA ASP A 209 -14.47 31.20 -5.06
C ASP A 209 -15.70 30.32 -4.78
N ALA A 210 -16.60 30.19 -5.77
CA ALA A 210 -17.76 29.30 -5.69
C ALA A 210 -17.38 27.81 -5.62
N MET A 211 -16.25 27.42 -6.21
CA MET A 211 -15.74 26.04 -6.13
C MET A 211 -15.20 25.72 -4.73
N LEU A 212 -14.65 26.73 -4.07
CA LEU A 212 -14.00 26.62 -2.76
C LEU A 212 -14.96 26.83 -1.59
N ALA A 213 -16.19 27.26 -1.85
CA ALA A 213 -17.23 27.40 -0.85
C ALA A 213 -17.45 26.07 -0.10
N VAL A 214 -17.22 26.09 1.23
CA VAL A 214 -17.50 24.96 2.10
C VAL A 214 -19.01 24.69 2.06
N PRO A 215 -19.46 23.49 1.67
CA PRO A 215 -20.89 23.23 1.62
C PRO A 215 -21.47 23.20 3.04
N ALA A 216 -22.68 23.73 3.19
CA ALA A 216 -23.35 23.76 4.48
C ALA A 216 -23.90 22.36 4.83
N PHE A 217 -23.48 21.84 5.98
CA PHE A 217 -23.92 20.56 6.53
C PHE A 217 -24.25 20.70 8.02
N THR A 218 -25.00 19.73 8.56
CA THR A 218 -25.42 19.72 9.97
C THR A 218 -24.23 19.47 10.91
N ALA A 219 -23.23 18.69 10.47
CA ALA A 219 -21.98 18.46 11.20
C ALA A 219 -20.77 19.05 10.44
N SER A 220 -19.97 19.87 11.14
CA SER A 220 -18.70 20.41 10.65
C SER A 220 -17.60 20.13 11.66
N GLU A 221 -16.49 19.55 11.21
CA GLU A 221 -15.34 19.17 12.05
C GLU A 221 -14.07 19.84 11.54
N GLN A 222 -13.33 20.53 12.40
CA GLN A 222 -12.03 21.09 12.07
C GLN A 222 -10.97 19.99 12.12
N VAL A 223 -10.13 19.92 11.08
CA VAL A 223 -9.10 18.88 10.91
C VAL A 223 -7.75 19.49 10.53
N GLU A 224 -6.69 18.72 10.74
CA GLU A 224 -5.34 19.16 10.40
C GLU A 224 -5.15 19.25 8.89
N VAL A 225 -4.57 20.37 8.45
CA VAL A 225 -4.35 20.68 7.04
C VAL A 225 -3.46 19.65 6.36
N ASP A 226 -2.38 19.22 7.02
CA ASP A 226 -1.40 18.31 6.42
C ASP A 226 -2.00 16.93 6.14
N HIS A 227 -2.88 16.43 7.01
CA HIS A 227 -3.59 15.19 6.78
C HIS A 227 -4.58 15.30 5.61
N LEU A 228 -5.36 16.38 5.56
CA LEU A 228 -6.34 16.58 4.49
C LEU A 228 -5.66 16.79 3.12
N HIS A 229 -4.59 17.57 3.07
CA HIS A 229 -3.77 17.74 1.87
C HIS A 229 -3.05 16.45 1.50
N GLY A 230 -2.55 15.68 2.49
CA GLY A 230 -1.95 14.37 2.29
C GLY A 230 -2.90 13.37 1.63
N MET A 231 -4.18 13.33 2.04
CA MET A 231 -5.22 12.49 1.43
C MET A 231 -5.42 12.81 -0.05
N LEU A 232 -5.46 14.10 -0.40
CA LEU A 232 -5.59 14.55 -1.78
C LEU A 232 -4.36 14.18 -2.61
N ARG A 233 -3.16 14.48 -2.08
CA ARG A 233 -1.91 14.19 -2.77
C ARG A 233 -1.79 12.70 -3.06
N THR A 234 -2.07 11.84 -2.08
CA THR A 234 -2.08 10.39 -2.29
C THR A 234 -3.05 9.96 -3.39
N LEU A 235 -4.23 10.58 -3.46
CA LEU A 235 -5.23 10.29 -4.50
C LEU A 235 -4.71 10.67 -5.89
N ALA A 236 -4.11 11.85 -6.02
CA ALA A 236 -3.49 12.32 -7.26
C ALA A 236 -2.30 11.44 -7.67
N ASP A 237 -1.41 11.10 -6.73
CA ASP A 237 -0.30 10.16 -6.94
C ASP A 237 -0.80 8.79 -7.39
N PHE A 238 -1.87 8.27 -6.76
CA PHE A 238 -2.46 6.99 -7.17
C PHE A 238 -2.94 7.04 -8.63
N ALA A 239 -3.63 8.12 -9.01
CA ALA A 239 -4.10 8.29 -10.37
C ALA A 239 -2.94 8.43 -11.37
N ALA A 240 -1.94 9.25 -11.04
CA ALA A 240 -0.75 9.45 -11.87
C ALA A 240 0.04 8.14 -12.06
N GLU A 241 0.22 7.33 -11.01
CA GLU A 241 0.90 6.04 -11.13
C GLU A 241 0.16 5.06 -12.01
N ASN A 242 -1.16 4.93 -11.84
CA ASN A 242 -1.96 4.03 -12.69
C ASN A 242 -1.86 4.42 -14.17
N VAL A 243 -1.73 5.71 -14.43
CA VAL A 243 -1.48 6.21 -15.77
C VAL A 243 -0.07 5.84 -16.23
N LEU A 244 0.97 6.22 -15.49
CA LEU A 244 2.37 5.97 -15.85
C LEU A 244 2.62 4.48 -16.10
N GLN A 245 2.07 3.59 -15.26
CA GLN A 245 2.15 2.13 -15.44
C GLN A 245 1.65 1.66 -16.81
N ARG A 246 0.64 2.34 -17.37
CA ARG A 246 0.04 1.99 -18.67
C ARG A 246 0.75 2.66 -19.84
N ILE A 247 1.39 3.82 -19.64
CA ILE A 247 2.24 4.45 -20.65
C ILE A 247 3.54 3.66 -20.79
N ASN A 248 4.27 3.59 -19.68
CA ASN A 248 5.54 2.92 -19.54
C ASN A 248 5.84 2.80 -18.03
N LYS A 249 5.85 1.56 -17.54
CA LYS A 249 6.14 1.24 -16.14
C LYS A 249 7.47 1.79 -15.63
N ASP A 250 8.45 2.02 -16.52
CA ASP A 250 9.77 2.54 -16.15
C ASP A 250 9.73 4.04 -15.80
N LEU A 251 8.66 4.74 -16.15
CA LEU A 251 8.42 6.13 -15.75
C LEU A 251 7.84 6.24 -14.34
N VAL A 252 7.35 5.14 -13.75
CA VAL A 252 6.81 5.15 -12.40
C VAL A 252 7.99 5.29 -11.42
N PRO A 253 8.03 6.34 -10.58
CA PRO A 253 9.11 6.50 -9.61
C PRO A 253 9.25 5.27 -8.71
N ASP A 254 10.48 4.78 -8.55
CA ASP A 254 10.80 3.73 -7.57
C ASP A 254 11.14 4.38 -6.21
N PRO A 255 10.30 4.22 -5.17
CA PRO A 255 10.60 4.78 -3.85
C PRO A 255 11.85 4.18 -3.20
N LEU A 256 12.31 3.03 -3.68
CA LEU A 256 13.52 2.34 -3.23
C LEU A 256 14.71 2.56 -4.18
N ALA A 257 14.64 3.56 -5.05
CA ALA A 257 15.77 3.90 -5.92
C ALA A 257 17.03 4.18 -5.10
N GLY A 258 18.14 3.52 -5.45
CA GLY A 258 19.42 3.64 -4.74
C GLY A 258 19.57 2.75 -3.50
N VAL A 259 18.52 2.06 -3.07
CA VAL A 259 18.59 1.08 -1.98
C VAL A 259 19.26 -0.20 -2.50
N PRO A 260 20.23 -0.80 -1.75
CA PRO A 260 20.85 -2.05 -2.14
C PRO A 260 19.83 -3.16 -2.37
N ARG A 261 20.04 -3.95 -3.43
CA ARG A 261 19.17 -5.07 -3.79
C ARG A 261 19.95 -6.37 -3.86
N VAL A 262 19.30 -7.44 -3.43
CA VAL A 262 19.81 -8.80 -3.46
C VAL A 262 18.77 -9.66 -4.16
N ASP A 263 19.15 -10.26 -5.30
CA ASP A 263 18.24 -10.95 -6.21
C ASP A 263 16.98 -10.14 -6.57
N GLY A 264 17.12 -8.81 -6.66
CA GLY A 264 16.05 -7.86 -7.00
C GLY A 264 15.23 -7.35 -5.81
N VAL A 265 15.36 -7.93 -4.61
CA VAL A 265 14.67 -7.49 -3.39
C VAL A 265 15.51 -6.46 -2.66
N ALA A 266 14.90 -5.37 -2.20
CA ALA A 266 15.61 -4.36 -1.41
C ALA A 266 16.02 -4.92 -0.05
N VAL A 267 17.26 -4.66 0.36
CA VAL A 267 17.81 -5.08 1.65
C VAL A 267 18.46 -3.88 2.33
N VAL A 268 18.08 -3.64 3.57
CA VAL A 268 18.67 -2.58 4.40
C VAL A 268 19.11 -3.17 5.72
N LYS A 269 20.31 -2.79 6.16
CA LYS A 269 20.83 -3.11 7.49
C LYS A 269 20.95 -1.83 8.31
N VAL A 270 20.39 -1.85 9.52
CA VAL A 270 20.51 -0.77 10.51
C VAL A 270 21.14 -1.33 11.78
N SER A 271 22.00 -0.55 12.45
CA SER A 271 22.70 -1.03 13.64
C SER A 271 22.97 0.06 14.67
N GLY A 272 23.06 -0.29 15.96
CA GLY A 272 23.45 0.64 17.02
C GLY A 272 22.40 0.86 18.12
N THR A 273 22.37 2.07 18.70
CA THR A 273 21.29 2.51 19.59
C THR A 273 19.97 2.64 18.81
N PRO A 274 18.83 2.75 19.52
CA PRO A 274 17.55 3.03 18.87
C PRO A 274 17.59 4.28 17.98
N GLU A 275 18.23 5.37 18.42
CA GLU A 275 18.38 6.57 17.61
C GLU A 275 19.29 6.36 16.40
N GLU A 276 20.41 5.67 16.57
CA GLU A 276 21.32 5.36 15.45
C GLU A 276 20.61 4.52 14.38
N MET A 277 19.83 3.51 14.79
CA MET A 277 19.03 2.70 13.88
C MET A 277 17.91 3.50 13.21
N GLY A 278 17.21 4.35 13.98
CA GLY A 278 16.16 5.23 13.46
C GLY A 278 16.71 6.19 12.39
N ILE A 279 17.83 6.86 12.68
CA ILE A 279 18.50 7.76 11.72
C ILE A 279 18.89 7.01 10.45
N GLN A 280 19.48 5.82 10.56
CA GLN A 280 19.83 5.00 9.40
C GLN A 280 18.59 4.62 8.58
N HIS A 281 17.52 4.16 9.24
CA HIS A 281 16.26 3.80 8.58
C HIS A 281 15.70 5.01 7.81
N GLY A 282 15.48 6.13 8.50
CA GLY A 282 14.89 7.33 7.90
C GLY A 282 15.75 7.93 6.79
N THR A 283 17.08 7.81 6.88
CA THR A 283 18.01 8.29 5.85
C THR A 283 18.02 7.39 4.62
N PHE A 284 18.20 6.07 4.81
CA PHE A 284 18.32 5.13 3.70
C PHE A 284 17.01 4.92 2.95
N LEU A 285 15.88 5.03 3.65
CA LEU A 285 14.55 4.75 3.11
C LEU A 285 13.67 5.98 3.02
N LYS A 286 14.22 7.20 3.10
CA LYS A 286 13.46 8.46 3.13
C LYS A 286 12.27 8.49 2.16
N GLU A 287 12.53 8.20 0.89
CA GLU A 287 11.49 8.26 -0.16
C GLU A 287 10.44 7.16 -0.01
N ALA A 288 10.87 5.95 0.34
CA ALA A 288 9.98 4.83 0.61
C ALA A 288 9.16 5.04 1.91
N VAL A 289 9.72 5.71 2.91
CA VAL A 289 9.06 6.11 4.15
C VAL A 289 7.93 7.09 3.82
N HIS A 290 8.21 8.19 3.11
CA HIS A 290 7.18 9.12 2.65
C HIS A 290 6.08 8.42 1.84
N TYR A 291 6.49 7.60 0.87
CA TYR A 291 5.54 6.85 0.04
C TYR A 291 4.63 5.95 0.89
N ASN A 292 5.20 5.15 1.80
CA ASN A 292 4.43 4.22 2.63
C ASN A 292 3.44 4.98 3.54
N MET A 293 3.87 6.11 4.13
CA MET A 293 3.02 6.97 4.96
C MET A 293 1.86 7.55 4.15
N HIS A 294 2.13 8.06 2.95
CA HIS A 294 1.08 8.54 2.06
C HIS A 294 0.07 7.44 1.69
N ARG A 295 0.52 6.21 1.41
CA ARG A 295 -0.39 5.10 1.07
C ARG A 295 -1.22 4.62 2.25
N THR A 296 -0.63 4.52 3.43
CA THR A 296 -1.27 4.01 4.65
C THR A 296 -2.10 5.11 5.32
N LEU A 297 -1.46 6.09 5.95
CA LEU A 297 -2.11 7.12 6.75
C LEU A 297 -3.13 7.94 5.96
N HIS A 298 -2.79 8.30 4.71
CA HIS A 298 -3.63 9.18 3.89
C HIS A 298 -4.50 8.41 2.89
N GLY A 299 -3.96 7.40 2.20
CA GLY A 299 -4.73 6.61 1.22
C GLY A 299 -5.81 5.76 1.88
N VAL A 300 -5.41 4.89 2.82
CA VAL A 300 -6.38 4.10 3.61
C VAL A 300 -7.20 5.01 4.51
N GLY A 301 -6.59 6.04 5.10
CA GLY A 301 -7.30 6.99 5.95
C GLY A 301 -8.42 7.77 5.25
N LEU A 302 -8.24 8.14 3.99
CA LEU A 302 -9.31 8.76 3.20
C LEU A 302 -10.50 7.80 3.03
N VAL A 303 -10.23 6.54 2.66
CA VAL A 303 -11.28 5.53 2.47
C VAL A 303 -12.01 5.25 3.79
N ALA A 304 -11.27 5.04 4.88
CA ALA A 304 -11.83 4.81 6.20
C ALA A 304 -12.66 6.01 6.68
N THR A 305 -12.20 7.24 6.40
CA THR A 305 -12.93 8.48 6.73
C THR A 305 -14.25 8.57 5.97
N ILE A 306 -14.25 8.25 4.67
CA ILE A 306 -15.47 8.23 3.85
C ILE A 306 -16.46 7.16 4.35
N GLU A 307 -15.96 5.96 4.65
CA GLU A 307 -16.82 4.82 5.03
C GLU A 307 -17.45 5.01 6.42
N THR A 308 -16.64 5.46 7.39
CA THR A 308 -17.07 5.59 8.79
C THR A 308 -17.67 6.95 9.12
N GLY A 309 -17.30 8.02 8.40
CA GLY A 309 -17.61 9.40 8.77
C GLY A 309 -16.79 9.93 9.95
N LYS A 310 -15.76 9.21 10.40
CA LYS A 310 -14.81 9.64 11.44
C LYS A 310 -13.50 10.07 10.82
N TRP A 311 -12.81 11.04 11.41
CA TRP A 311 -11.49 11.45 10.94
C TRP A 311 -10.44 10.40 11.30
N PHE A 312 -10.06 9.56 10.33
CA PHE A 312 -9.21 8.39 10.58
C PHE A 312 -7.83 8.71 11.21
N PRO A 313 -7.10 9.77 10.82
CA PRO A 313 -5.84 10.11 11.48
C PRO A 313 -5.96 10.26 13.01
N ASN A 314 -7.09 10.79 13.50
CA ASN A 314 -7.34 10.90 14.93
C ASN A 314 -7.53 9.54 15.59
N GLU A 315 -8.14 8.56 14.91
CA GLU A 315 -8.31 7.22 15.46
C GLU A 315 -6.95 6.53 15.69
N LEU A 316 -6.00 6.68 14.76
CA LEU A 316 -4.62 6.18 14.94
C LEU A 316 -3.86 6.91 16.04
N ALA A 317 -3.97 8.24 16.10
CA ALA A 317 -3.35 9.03 17.17
C ALA A 317 -3.90 8.65 18.56
N MET A 318 -5.22 8.40 18.65
CA MET A 318 -5.84 7.89 19.88
C MET A 318 -5.39 6.48 20.23
N ALA A 319 -5.24 5.59 19.24
CA ALA A 319 -4.71 4.25 19.45
C ALA A 319 -3.27 4.30 19.99
N TRP A 320 -2.40 5.11 19.38
CA TRP A 320 -1.04 5.33 19.87
C TRP A 320 -1.05 5.85 21.32
N LYS A 321 -1.79 6.93 21.59
CA LYS A 321 -1.85 7.55 22.92
C LYS A 321 -2.33 6.59 24.01
N ALA A 322 -3.29 5.71 23.69
CA ALA A 322 -3.76 4.70 24.64
C ALA A 322 -2.68 3.65 24.97
N GLN A 323 -1.78 3.40 24.02
CA GLN A 323 -0.75 2.37 24.08
C GLN A 323 0.61 2.89 24.54
N GLU A 324 0.89 4.18 24.42
CA GLU A 324 2.19 4.81 24.64
C GLU A 324 2.84 4.40 25.97
N LYS A 325 2.06 4.34 27.06
CA LYS A 325 2.53 3.93 28.39
C LYS A 325 3.01 2.47 28.48
N TYR A 326 2.62 1.62 27.52
CA TYR A 326 3.04 0.23 27.40
C TYR A 326 4.19 0.02 26.40
N ILE A 327 4.42 1.00 25.51
CA ILE A 327 5.48 0.91 24.51
C ILE A 327 6.83 1.18 25.19
N PRO A 328 7.81 0.27 25.07
CA PRO A 328 9.16 0.53 25.55
C PRO A 328 9.74 1.83 24.98
N GLU A 329 10.25 2.72 25.84
CA GLU A 329 10.77 4.05 25.46
C GLU A 329 11.79 3.98 24.31
N ARG A 330 12.59 2.90 24.24
CA ARG A 330 13.55 2.69 23.17
C ARG A 330 12.92 2.64 21.78
N PHE A 331 11.71 2.10 21.64
CA PHE A 331 11.02 2.07 20.36
C PHE A 331 10.49 3.45 19.98
N ILE A 332 10.01 4.24 20.95
CA ILE A 332 9.59 5.62 20.72
C ILE A 332 10.77 6.46 20.21
N ARG A 333 11.94 6.36 20.88
CA ARG A 333 13.16 7.07 20.46
C ARG A 333 13.62 6.70 19.05
N GLU A 334 13.50 5.44 18.65
CA GLU A 334 13.81 5.00 17.29
C GLU A 334 12.83 5.53 16.25
N ILE A 335 11.52 5.46 16.53
CA ILE A 335 10.48 5.96 15.61
C ILE A 335 10.63 7.48 15.44
N ASP A 336 10.89 8.21 16.53
CA ASP A 336 11.17 9.64 16.49
C ASP A 336 12.41 9.96 15.63
N ALA A 337 13.51 9.24 15.86
CA ALA A 337 14.75 9.42 15.10
C ALA A 337 14.58 9.08 13.60
N MET A 338 13.79 8.05 13.28
CA MET A 338 13.41 7.72 11.90
C MET A 338 12.58 8.82 11.27
N SER A 339 11.59 9.33 12.01
CA SER A 339 10.71 10.40 11.54
C SER A 339 11.48 11.68 11.25
N ASP A 340 12.36 12.08 12.17
CA ASP A 340 13.22 13.24 12.02
C ASP A 340 14.17 13.10 10.81
N ALA A 341 14.82 11.93 10.65
CA ALA A 341 15.74 11.69 9.55
C ALA A 341 15.05 11.62 8.19
N ALA A 342 13.83 11.07 8.13
CA ALA A 342 13.00 11.07 6.93
C ALA A 342 12.36 12.44 6.65
N GLY A 343 12.28 13.32 7.65
CA GLY A 343 11.59 14.60 7.56
C GLY A 343 10.07 14.47 7.50
N ILE A 344 9.51 13.56 8.31
CA ILE A 344 8.06 13.45 8.56
C ILE A 344 7.75 13.87 10.00
N PRO A 345 6.52 14.35 10.29
CA PRO A 345 6.09 14.58 11.66
C PRO A 345 6.14 13.29 12.50
N ARG A 346 6.59 13.38 13.75
CA ARG A 346 6.80 12.21 14.63
C ARG A 346 5.49 11.47 14.91
N GLU A 347 4.41 12.21 15.06
CA GLU A 347 3.05 11.70 15.20
C GLU A 347 2.62 10.82 14.02
N TRP A 348 3.14 11.06 12.81
CA TRP A 348 2.89 10.19 11.66
C TRP A 348 3.70 8.90 11.77
N GLY A 349 4.96 8.99 12.20
CA GLY A 349 5.80 7.83 12.50
C GLY A 349 5.16 6.94 13.55
N HIS A 350 4.64 7.53 14.63
CA HIS A 350 3.86 6.85 15.67
C HIS A 350 2.65 6.13 15.07
N SER A 351 1.80 6.86 14.35
CA SER A 351 0.56 6.36 13.75
C SER A 351 0.80 5.17 12.81
N VAL A 352 1.82 5.24 11.95
CA VAL A 352 2.12 4.15 11.02
C VAL A 352 2.69 2.92 11.72
N ASN A 353 3.37 3.07 12.87
CA ASN A 353 3.90 1.92 13.60
C ASN A 353 2.84 1.17 14.43
N VAL A 354 1.67 1.78 14.70
CA VAL A 354 0.48 1.10 15.27
C VAL A 354 -0.58 0.74 14.25
N PHE A 355 -0.49 1.27 13.03
CA PHE A 355 -1.38 0.91 11.91
C PHE A 355 -1.56 -0.60 11.68
N PRO A 356 -0.53 -1.47 11.81
CA PRO A 356 -0.69 -2.92 11.65
C PRO A 356 -1.75 -3.56 12.56
N GLU A 357 -2.16 -2.90 13.64
CA GLU A 357 -3.15 -3.42 14.57
C GLU A 357 -4.56 -3.56 13.98
N LEU A 358 -4.83 -2.95 12.82
CA LEU A 358 -6.16 -2.91 12.20
C LEU A 358 -6.49 -4.12 11.29
N PHE A 359 -5.67 -5.20 11.22
CA PHE A 359 -5.74 -6.18 10.11
C PHE A 359 -5.64 -7.67 10.50
N HIS A 360 -6.05 -8.57 9.58
CA HIS A 360 -6.16 -10.05 9.77
C HIS A 360 -5.30 -10.85 8.75
N CYS A 361 -4.69 -11.99 9.13
CA CYS A 361 -3.78 -12.77 8.26
C CYS A 361 -3.88 -14.33 8.38
N SER A 362 -2.81 -15.10 8.05
CA SER A 362 -2.65 -16.55 8.32
C SER A 362 -1.17 -16.93 8.66
N GLY A 363 -0.94 -18.05 9.38
CA GLY A 363 0.41 -18.57 9.68
C GLY A 363 0.47 -20.08 9.99
N LEU A 364 1.64 -20.71 9.87
CA LEU A 364 1.86 -22.14 10.20
C LEU A 364 3.29 -22.42 10.67
N ALA A 365 3.49 -23.51 11.42
CA ALA A 365 4.80 -24.10 11.70
C ALA A 365 4.74 -25.64 11.69
N LEU A 366 5.82 -26.27 11.22
CA LEU A 366 5.92 -27.71 10.93
C LEU A 366 7.30 -28.20 11.32
N ARG A 367 7.43 -29.40 11.90
CA ARG A 367 8.74 -30.00 12.22
C ARG A 367 8.68 -31.53 12.18
N GLY A 368 9.81 -32.18 12.44
CA GLY A 368 9.82 -33.59 12.86
C GLY A 368 9.14 -34.50 11.84
N GLN A 369 8.16 -35.30 12.27
CA GLN A 369 7.48 -36.24 11.38
C GLN A 369 6.65 -35.57 10.29
N ALA A 370 6.35 -34.28 10.40
CA ALA A 370 5.67 -33.54 9.34
C ALA A 370 6.58 -33.31 8.12
N THR A 371 7.90 -33.29 8.31
CA THR A 371 8.90 -32.85 7.34
C THR A 371 9.84 -33.98 6.90
N VAL A 372 10.31 -33.99 5.65
CA VAL A 372 11.15 -35.08 5.08
C VAL A 372 12.44 -35.31 5.87
N ASP A 373 13.01 -34.22 6.37
CA ASP A 373 14.32 -34.11 7.01
C ASP A 373 14.23 -33.86 8.52
N GLY A 374 13.01 -33.76 9.06
CA GLY A 374 12.77 -33.37 10.45
C GLY A 374 12.99 -31.89 10.74
N HIS A 375 13.26 -31.06 9.72
CA HIS A 375 13.56 -29.64 9.92
C HIS A 375 12.33 -28.83 10.32
N LEU A 376 12.57 -27.80 11.13
CA LEU A 376 11.56 -26.83 11.47
C LEU A 376 11.34 -25.85 10.31
N TYR A 377 10.12 -25.78 9.78
CA TYR A 377 9.66 -24.76 8.83
C TYR A 377 8.55 -23.90 9.44
N HIS A 378 8.69 -22.58 9.33
CA HIS A 378 7.69 -21.62 9.79
C HIS A 378 7.20 -20.77 8.61
N GLY A 379 5.91 -20.89 8.27
CA GLY A 379 5.28 -20.17 7.19
C GLY A 379 4.41 -19.01 7.67
N ARG A 380 4.50 -17.86 7.01
CA ARG A 380 3.65 -16.69 7.25
C ARG A 380 3.00 -16.25 5.93
N VAL A 381 1.69 -15.98 5.98
CA VAL A 381 0.90 -15.44 4.85
C VAL A 381 0.22 -14.12 5.23
N LEU A 382 0.75 -12.98 4.76
CA LEU A 382 0.12 -11.65 4.95
C LEU A 382 -0.92 -11.43 3.87
N ASP A 383 -2.19 -11.41 4.23
CA ASP A 383 -3.30 -11.12 3.32
C ASP A 383 -3.73 -9.66 3.46
N TYR A 384 -3.03 -8.75 2.79
CA TYR A 384 -3.23 -7.31 2.90
C TYR A 384 -3.31 -6.58 1.55
N MET A 385 -4.06 -5.49 1.53
CA MET A 385 -4.38 -4.60 0.39
C MET A 385 -3.32 -4.52 -0.74
N THR A 386 -3.27 -5.49 -1.66
CA THR A 386 -2.32 -5.52 -2.79
C THR A 386 -2.58 -4.40 -3.82
N GLY A 387 -3.65 -3.63 -3.66
CA GLY A 387 -4.02 -2.55 -4.57
C GLY A 387 -3.56 -1.16 -4.16
N ILE A 388 -2.92 -0.97 -2.99
CA ILE A 388 -2.57 0.39 -2.49
C ILE A 388 -1.10 0.75 -2.69
N GLY A 389 -0.30 -0.15 -3.29
CA GLY A 389 1.08 0.12 -3.69
C GLY A 389 2.14 -0.15 -2.63
N LEU A 390 1.82 -0.80 -1.51
CA LEU A 390 2.80 -1.15 -0.47
C LEU A 390 3.98 -1.96 -1.01
N GLN A 391 3.75 -2.75 -2.06
CA GLN A 391 4.77 -3.53 -2.75
C GLN A 391 6.00 -2.73 -3.16
N ARG A 392 5.83 -1.42 -3.42
CA ARG A 392 6.92 -0.50 -3.80
C ARG A 392 7.85 -0.12 -2.66
N THR A 393 7.49 -0.49 -1.42
CA THR A 393 8.25 -0.17 -0.21
C THR A 393 8.66 -1.42 0.57
N ALA A 394 8.39 -2.60 0.01
CA ALA A 394 8.77 -3.88 0.61
C ALA A 394 10.30 -4.00 0.69
N VAL A 395 10.79 -4.36 1.87
CA VAL A 395 12.22 -4.39 2.18
C VAL A 395 12.54 -5.49 3.19
N VAL A 396 13.63 -6.21 2.96
CA VAL A 396 14.27 -7.06 3.96
C VAL A 396 15.07 -6.15 4.89
N MET A 397 14.56 -5.90 6.09
CA MET A 397 15.18 -5.07 7.11
C MET A 397 15.95 -5.93 8.10
N VAL A 398 17.26 -5.73 8.20
CA VAL A 398 18.13 -6.38 9.18
C VAL A 398 18.46 -5.37 10.28
N PHE A 399 18.01 -5.66 11.49
CA PHE A 399 18.24 -4.83 12.68
C PHE A 399 19.35 -5.47 13.52
N GLN A 400 20.37 -4.69 13.86
CA GLN A 400 21.46 -5.11 14.74
C GLN A 400 21.57 -4.12 15.92
N PRO A 401 20.63 -4.18 16.88
CA PRO A 401 20.71 -3.40 18.11
C PRO A 401 22.00 -3.71 18.87
N ARG A 402 22.53 -2.72 19.58
CA ARG A 402 23.83 -2.84 20.29
C ARG A 402 23.87 -3.94 21.35
N ASP A 403 22.80 -4.05 22.15
CA ASP A 403 22.77 -4.84 23.38
C ASP A 403 21.64 -5.89 23.38
N GLN A 404 21.15 -6.27 22.20
CA GLN A 404 20.02 -7.18 22.02
C GLN A 404 20.29 -8.12 20.83
N ASN A 405 19.45 -9.13 20.65
CA ASN A 405 19.57 -10.04 19.51
C ASN A 405 19.40 -9.29 18.19
N ALA A 406 20.29 -9.57 17.22
CA ALA A 406 20.08 -9.15 15.84
C ALA A 406 18.92 -9.93 15.21
N TRP A 407 18.18 -9.29 14.31
CA TRP A 407 16.99 -9.89 13.71
C TRP A 407 16.68 -9.36 12.32
N VAL A 408 15.86 -10.10 11.58
CA VAL A 408 15.37 -9.72 10.26
C VAL A 408 13.86 -9.64 10.26
N SER A 409 13.36 -8.63 9.56
CA SER A 409 11.97 -8.52 9.16
C SER A 409 11.83 -8.44 7.66
N TYR A 410 10.85 -9.15 7.12
CA TYR A 410 10.31 -8.81 5.82
C TYR A 410 9.16 -7.80 6.06
N SER A 411 9.45 -6.52 5.79
CA SER A 411 8.63 -5.37 6.22
C SER A 411 8.49 -4.32 5.12
N TYR A 412 7.99 -3.15 5.49
CA TYR A 412 7.77 -1.99 4.63
C TYR A 412 8.48 -0.78 5.23
N ALA A 413 9.02 0.08 4.38
CA ALA A 413 9.75 1.28 4.82
C ALA A 413 8.92 2.14 5.80
N GLY A 414 9.54 2.59 6.89
CA GLY A 414 8.91 3.36 7.96
C GLY A 414 8.34 2.52 9.10
N LEU A 415 8.22 1.21 8.94
CA LEU A 415 7.88 0.30 10.03
C LEU A 415 9.14 -0.07 10.81
N CYS A 416 9.26 0.50 12.00
CA CYS A 416 10.22 0.09 13.02
C CYS A 416 9.71 -1.15 13.79
N SER A 417 8.43 -1.51 13.64
CA SER A 417 7.81 -2.73 14.19
C SER A 417 7.80 -3.88 13.17
N THR A 418 7.21 -5.03 13.50
CA THR A 418 7.18 -6.19 12.59
C THR A 418 5.92 -7.04 12.69
N VAL A 419 5.58 -7.72 11.59
CA VAL A 419 4.54 -8.78 11.53
C VAL A 419 5.10 -10.11 10.99
N THR A 420 6.40 -10.17 10.70
CA THR A 420 7.06 -11.33 10.07
C THR A 420 8.55 -11.24 10.33
N ALA A 421 9.07 -12.10 11.23
CA ALA A 421 10.45 -11.96 11.69
C ALA A 421 11.13 -13.27 12.13
N MET A 422 12.46 -13.23 12.09
CA MET A 422 13.38 -14.22 12.65
C MET A 422 14.56 -13.51 13.33
N ASN A 423 15.01 -13.98 14.49
CA ASN A 423 16.23 -13.47 15.14
C ASN A 423 17.45 -14.40 14.93
N GLU A 424 18.63 -13.89 15.27
CA GLU A 424 19.91 -14.61 15.12
C GLU A 424 20.07 -15.83 16.03
N LYS A 425 19.12 -16.05 16.95
CA LYS A 425 19.05 -17.25 17.80
C LYS A 425 18.16 -18.33 17.18
N GLY A 426 17.54 -18.05 16.04
CA GLY A 426 16.61 -18.94 15.37
C GLY A 426 15.23 -18.95 16.01
N LEU A 427 14.82 -17.89 16.71
CA LEU A 427 13.43 -17.67 17.10
C LEU A 427 12.68 -17.03 15.92
N THR A 428 11.48 -17.52 15.62
CA THR A 428 10.65 -17.07 14.50
C THR A 428 9.22 -16.84 14.93
N MET A 429 8.63 -15.75 14.45
CA MET A 429 7.27 -15.36 14.82
C MET A 429 6.52 -14.75 13.65
N GLY A 430 5.25 -15.15 13.53
CA GLY A 430 4.28 -14.59 12.60
C GLY A 430 2.94 -14.40 13.29
N GLU A 431 2.11 -13.51 12.76
CA GLU A 431 0.79 -13.18 13.31
C GLU A 431 -0.34 -13.45 12.30
N MET A 432 -1.54 -13.59 12.87
CA MET A 432 -2.82 -13.45 12.25
C MET A 432 -3.70 -12.57 13.14
N GLY A 433 -4.19 -11.44 12.64
CA GLY A 433 -5.15 -10.65 13.40
C GLY A 433 -6.53 -11.27 13.51
N GLY A 434 -7.16 -10.98 14.65
CA GLY A 434 -8.55 -11.28 15.01
C GLY A 434 -9.34 -9.98 15.21
N ARG A 435 -10.33 -9.98 16.09
CA ARG A 435 -11.20 -8.82 16.34
C ARG A 435 -10.58 -7.85 17.37
N GLY A 436 -11.40 -7.01 18.00
CA GLY A 436 -10.97 -6.19 19.12
C GLY A 436 -10.35 -4.85 18.77
N GLU A 437 -10.56 -4.34 17.54
CA GLU A 437 -10.29 -2.93 17.24
C GLU A 437 -10.98 -2.05 18.30
N GLY A 438 -10.22 -1.12 18.88
CA GLY A 438 -10.67 -0.30 20.02
C GLY A 438 -10.15 -0.75 21.39
N TYR A 439 -9.60 -1.96 21.51
CA TYR A 439 -9.02 -2.48 22.75
C TYR A 439 -7.51 -2.22 22.81
N TRP A 440 -7.17 -0.97 23.09
CA TRP A 440 -5.80 -0.44 23.02
C TRP A 440 -5.02 -0.47 24.34
N ASP A 441 -5.53 -1.08 25.41
CA ASP A 441 -4.86 -1.05 26.73
C ASP A 441 -3.81 -2.17 26.85
N GLY A 442 -2.77 -2.12 26.02
CA GLY A 442 -1.66 -3.09 26.02
C GLY A 442 -0.51 -2.71 25.09
N ILE A 443 0.48 -3.61 24.97
CA ILE A 443 1.59 -3.43 24.02
C ILE A 443 1.06 -3.71 22.60
N PRO A 444 1.29 -2.79 21.63
CA PRO A 444 0.88 -2.99 20.24
C PRO A 444 1.47 -4.28 19.66
N MET A 445 0.66 -5.07 18.95
CA MET A 445 1.06 -6.40 18.46
C MET A 445 2.41 -6.40 17.72
N SER A 446 2.60 -5.45 16.80
CA SER A 446 3.80 -5.40 15.96
C SER A 446 5.07 -5.02 16.75
N LEU A 447 4.91 -4.22 17.80
CA LEU A 447 5.98 -3.83 18.71
C LEU A 447 6.26 -4.91 19.77
N MET A 448 5.24 -5.68 20.16
CA MET A 448 5.40 -6.89 20.96
C MET A 448 6.24 -7.94 20.21
N MET A 449 5.95 -8.18 18.94
CA MET A 449 6.75 -9.10 18.11
C MET A 449 8.20 -8.64 18.03
N ARG A 450 8.44 -7.34 17.86
CA ARG A 450 9.80 -6.78 17.88
C ARG A 450 10.49 -6.99 19.23
N GLU A 451 9.82 -6.69 20.34
CA GLU A 451 10.35 -6.93 21.70
C GLU A 451 10.81 -8.37 21.87
N ILE A 452 10.04 -9.32 21.34
CA ILE A 452 10.34 -10.74 21.40
C ILE A 452 11.60 -11.08 20.59
N MET A 453 11.69 -10.58 19.34
CA MET A 453 12.86 -10.81 18.49
C MET A 453 14.15 -10.28 19.11
N GLU A 454 14.09 -9.13 19.77
CA GLU A 454 15.26 -8.51 20.42
C GLU A 454 15.69 -9.22 21.71
N ARG A 455 14.76 -9.81 22.48
CA ARG A 455 15.05 -10.27 23.86
C ARG A 455 15.11 -11.77 24.09
N PHE A 456 14.34 -12.57 23.35
CA PHE A 456 14.16 -13.99 23.69
C PHE A 456 14.81 -14.93 22.68
N GLU A 457 15.14 -16.13 23.14
CA GLU A 457 15.75 -17.16 22.30
C GLU A 457 14.84 -18.36 22.08
N THR A 458 13.93 -18.65 23.03
CA THR A 458 13.07 -19.84 22.98
C THR A 458 11.59 -19.52 23.05
N THR A 459 10.79 -20.48 22.60
CA THR A 459 9.33 -20.40 22.71
C THR A 459 8.87 -20.30 24.17
N GLU A 460 9.49 -21.02 25.11
CA GLU A 460 9.08 -21.02 26.53
C GLU A 460 9.28 -19.65 27.18
N GLU A 461 10.44 -19.02 26.98
CA GLU A 461 10.76 -17.67 27.48
C GLU A 461 9.75 -16.65 26.94
N THR A 462 9.49 -16.73 25.64
CA THR A 462 8.55 -15.87 24.93
C THR A 462 7.12 -16.03 25.46
N LEU A 463 6.63 -17.27 25.59
CA LEU A 463 5.29 -17.58 26.09
C LEU A 463 5.08 -17.11 27.53
N ALA A 464 6.10 -17.28 28.39
CA ALA A 464 6.05 -16.80 29.76
C ALA A 464 5.98 -15.27 29.83
N TRP A 465 6.79 -14.57 29.02
CA TRP A 465 6.78 -13.12 28.98
C TRP A 465 5.47 -12.58 28.39
N MET A 466 5.01 -13.13 27.26
CA MET A 466 3.74 -12.71 26.63
C MET A 466 2.59 -12.81 27.62
N GLN A 467 2.49 -13.89 28.41
CA GLN A 467 1.46 -14.04 29.46
C GLN A 467 1.52 -12.95 30.53
N SER A 468 2.72 -12.46 30.86
CA SER A 468 2.96 -11.48 31.93
C SER A 468 2.66 -10.03 31.56
N VAL A 469 2.47 -9.73 30.27
CA VAL A 469 2.28 -8.35 29.78
C VAL A 469 0.87 -8.11 29.23
N PRO A 470 0.35 -6.87 29.31
CA PRO A 470 -0.93 -6.53 28.70
C PRO A 470 -0.82 -6.52 27.18
N ARG A 471 -1.88 -7.00 26.53
CA ARG A 471 -1.95 -7.23 25.07
C ARG A 471 -3.15 -6.45 24.51
N THR A 472 -3.05 -6.03 23.26
CA THR A 472 -4.13 -5.32 22.55
C THR A 472 -4.99 -6.28 21.72
N CYS A 473 -6.18 -5.79 21.35
CA CYS A 473 -7.12 -6.40 20.40
C CYS A 473 -7.26 -7.92 20.55
N GLU A 474 -7.46 -8.66 19.47
CA GLU A 474 -7.38 -10.11 19.42
C GLU A 474 -6.43 -10.48 18.30
N TYR A 475 -5.41 -11.29 18.62
CA TYR A 475 -4.40 -11.73 17.69
C TYR A 475 -4.09 -13.21 17.92
N TYR A 476 -3.65 -13.85 16.86
CA TYR A 476 -3.17 -15.20 16.87
C TYR A 476 -1.74 -15.21 16.37
N TYR A 477 -0.90 -16.07 16.94
CA TYR A 477 0.50 -16.14 16.57
C TYR A 477 0.91 -17.56 16.30
N VAL A 478 1.92 -17.70 15.44
CA VAL A 478 2.74 -18.89 15.37
C VAL A 478 4.12 -18.50 15.87
N LEU A 479 4.68 -19.33 16.73
CA LEU A 479 6.00 -19.15 17.31
C LEU A 479 6.78 -20.45 17.17
N SER A 480 8.06 -20.36 16.81
CA SER A 480 8.94 -21.52 16.81
C SER A 480 10.40 -21.15 17.01
N ASP A 481 11.20 -22.04 17.58
CA ASP A 481 12.61 -21.79 17.85
C ASP A 481 13.54 -22.94 17.45
N ALA A 482 14.74 -22.60 16.98
CA ALA A 482 15.75 -23.57 16.55
C ALA A 482 16.40 -24.33 17.72
N LYS A 483 16.49 -23.72 18.91
CA LYS A 483 17.28 -24.19 20.05
C LYS A 483 16.65 -25.43 20.70
N THR A 484 15.36 -25.37 20.95
CA THR A 484 14.55 -26.45 21.52
C THR A 484 13.80 -27.23 20.43
N LYS A 485 13.79 -26.70 19.20
CA LYS A 485 12.90 -27.13 18.10
C LYS A 485 11.42 -27.03 18.47
N ASN A 486 11.09 -26.23 19.48
CA ASN A 486 9.72 -26.10 19.95
C ASN A 486 8.88 -25.15 19.08
N MET A 487 7.56 -25.32 19.11
CA MET A 487 6.63 -24.43 18.42
C MET A 487 5.28 -24.39 19.12
N ALA A 488 4.59 -23.27 18.99
CA ALA A 488 3.28 -23.05 19.60
C ALA A 488 2.41 -22.16 18.72
N GLY A 489 1.12 -22.49 18.66
CA GLY A 489 0.08 -21.56 18.28
C GLY A 489 -0.34 -20.77 19.51
N ILE A 490 -0.69 -19.50 19.34
CA ILE A 490 -1.12 -18.65 20.44
C ILE A 490 -2.43 -17.99 20.00
N ALA A 491 -3.47 -18.07 20.83
CA ALA A 491 -4.62 -17.20 20.74
C ALA A 491 -4.55 -16.21 21.90
N SER A 492 -4.54 -14.92 21.59
CA SER A 492 -4.42 -13.87 22.59
C SER A 492 -5.41 -12.76 22.32
N MET A 493 -5.90 -12.14 23.38
CA MET A 493 -6.69 -10.92 23.27
C MET A 493 -6.46 -9.99 24.45
N ALA A 494 -6.93 -8.75 24.31
CA ALA A 494 -6.99 -7.78 25.36
C ALA A 494 -7.83 -8.31 26.52
N LYS A 495 -7.33 -8.14 27.74
CA LYS A 495 -7.98 -8.66 28.95
C LYS A 495 -9.45 -8.24 29.05
N LYS A 496 -9.74 -6.96 28.76
CA LYS A 496 -11.11 -6.44 28.79
C LYS A 496 -12.02 -7.17 27.79
N LEU A 497 -11.54 -7.43 26.58
CA LEU A 497 -12.29 -8.16 25.56
C LEU A 497 -12.57 -9.60 25.99
N ALA A 498 -11.57 -10.27 26.58
CA ALA A 498 -11.73 -11.61 27.14
C ALA A 498 -12.75 -11.67 28.27
N ASP A 499 -12.67 -10.71 29.21
CA ASP A 499 -13.61 -10.60 30.34
C ASP A 499 -15.05 -10.38 29.83
N GLU A 500 -15.25 -9.55 28.79
CA GLU A 500 -16.55 -9.32 28.16
C GLU A 500 -17.09 -10.55 27.41
N GLN A 501 -16.21 -11.39 26.85
CA GLN A 501 -16.59 -12.62 26.14
C GLN A 501 -16.69 -13.84 27.06
N GLY A 502 -16.25 -13.75 28.32
CA GLY A 502 -16.17 -14.89 29.22
C GLY A 502 -15.17 -15.96 28.76
N LEU A 503 -14.10 -15.54 28.07
CA LEU A 503 -13.06 -16.41 27.52
C LEU A 503 -11.70 -16.12 28.20
N PRO A 504 -10.73 -17.06 28.16
CA PRO A 504 -9.36 -16.74 28.54
C PRO A 504 -8.75 -15.73 27.56
N ASP A 505 -7.96 -14.79 28.08
CA ASP A 505 -7.26 -13.77 27.29
C ASP A 505 -5.96 -14.26 26.64
N PHE A 506 -5.53 -15.48 27.01
CA PHE A 506 -4.36 -16.16 26.46
C PHE A 506 -4.57 -17.67 26.46
N LYS A 507 -4.35 -18.30 25.30
CA LYS A 507 -4.40 -19.75 25.12
C LYS A 507 -3.23 -20.21 24.26
N ILE A 508 -2.55 -21.24 24.72
CA ILE A 508 -1.47 -21.92 23.99
C ILE A 508 -2.07 -23.12 23.27
N ILE A 509 -1.69 -23.28 22.00
CA ILE A 509 -2.04 -24.41 21.14
C ILE A 509 -0.73 -25.16 20.89
N GLU A 510 -0.54 -26.28 21.58
CA GLU A 510 0.64 -27.12 21.42
C GLU A 510 0.65 -27.86 20.08
N PRO A 511 1.80 -28.35 19.60
CA PRO A 511 1.88 -29.12 18.36
C PRO A 511 0.95 -30.34 18.38
N GLY A 512 0.07 -30.46 17.38
CA GLY A 512 -0.93 -31.52 17.30
C GLY A 512 -2.06 -31.44 18.33
N MET A 513 -2.18 -30.32 19.05
CA MET A 513 -3.27 -30.10 20.00
C MET A 513 -4.59 -29.81 19.28
N PHE A 514 -5.65 -30.48 19.73
CA PHE A 514 -7.01 -30.16 19.29
C PHE A 514 -7.50 -28.85 19.91
N ASP A 515 -8.11 -28.00 19.08
CA ASP A 515 -8.87 -26.83 19.49
C ASP A 515 -10.20 -26.82 18.72
N GLU A 516 -11.28 -26.36 19.35
CA GLU A 516 -12.61 -26.30 18.71
C GLU A 516 -12.61 -25.46 17.42
N ARG A 517 -11.76 -24.44 17.36
CA ARG A 517 -11.59 -23.57 16.18
C ARG A 517 -10.64 -24.16 15.14
N LEU A 518 -9.84 -25.15 15.52
CA LEU A 518 -8.85 -25.81 14.68
C LEU A 518 -9.04 -27.34 14.79
N PRO A 519 -10.20 -27.89 14.35
CA PRO A 519 -10.62 -29.25 14.72
C PRO A 519 -9.84 -30.39 14.05
N HIS A 520 -8.91 -30.09 13.14
CA HIS A 520 -8.14 -31.06 12.36
C HIS A 520 -6.62 -30.96 12.61
N PRO A 521 -6.14 -31.16 13.85
CA PRO A 521 -4.72 -31.12 14.16
C PRO A 521 -3.98 -32.33 13.57
N HIS A 522 -2.71 -32.15 13.23
CA HIS A 522 -1.79 -33.23 12.87
C HIS A 522 -0.61 -33.24 13.85
N PRO A 523 -0.07 -34.41 14.23
CA PRO A 523 1.10 -34.47 15.11
C PRO A 523 2.26 -33.64 14.54
N ASP A 524 3.12 -33.07 15.40
CA ASP A 524 4.25 -32.22 14.99
C ASP A 524 3.89 -31.05 14.06
N THR A 525 2.67 -30.49 14.19
CA THR A 525 2.26 -29.29 13.45
C THR A 525 1.52 -28.27 14.31
N VAL A 526 1.67 -26.99 13.98
CA VAL A 526 0.83 -25.88 14.45
C VAL A 526 0.27 -25.19 13.22
N LEU A 527 -1.05 -25.23 13.05
CA LEU A 527 -1.74 -24.70 11.87
C LEU A 527 -2.71 -23.59 12.31
N MET A 528 -2.41 -22.32 11.96
CA MET A 528 -3.21 -21.16 12.37
C MET A 528 -3.82 -20.46 11.15
N SER A 529 -5.11 -20.69 10.94
CA SER A 529 -5.86 -20.10 9.84
C SER A 529 -7.34 -20.02 10.23
N ALA A 530 -8.22 -19.54 9.34
CA ALA A 530 -9.65 -19.47 9.63
C ALA A 530 -10.50 -20.01 8.48
N ASP A 531 -11.68 -20.53 8.84
CA ASP A 531 -12.71 -21.00 7.92
C ASP A 531 -12.15 -21.97 6.87
N LYS A 532 -12.58 -21.85 5.62
CA LYS A 532 -12.14 -22.68 4.50
C LYS A 532 -10.62 -22.66 4.26
N ARG A 533 -9.91 -21.60 4.72
CA ARG A 533 -8.45 -21.55 4.62
C ARG A 533 -7.80 -22.53 5.59
N TYR A 534 -8.38 -22.71 6.78
CA TYR A 534 -7.93 -23.74 7.73
C TYR A 534 -8.17 -25.14 7.19
N GLU A 535 -9.37 -25.40 6.67
CA GLU A 535 -9.70 -26.70 6.04
C GLU A 535 -8.70 -27.03 4.94
N CYS A 536 -8.47 -26.09 4.01
CA CYS A 536 -7.51 -26.26 2.93
C CYS A 536 -6.08 -26.50 3.44
N LEU A 537 -5.65 -25.77 4.47
CA LEU A 537 -4.32 -25.94 5.07
C LEU A 537 -4.16 -27.32 5.70
N SER A 538 -5.13 -27.74 6.52
CA SER A 538 -5.09 -29.03 7.21
C SER A 538 -5.15 -30.21 6.22
N GLU A 539 -5.99 -30.12 5.19
CA GLU A 539 -6.06 -31.13 4.13
C GLU A 539 -4.72 -31.26 3.38
N ARG A 540 -4.10 -30.15 2.99
CA ARG A 540 -2.79 -30.18 2.32
C ARG A 540 -1.70 -30.77 3.20
N VAL A 541 -1.69 -30.45 4.49
CA VAL A 541 -0.76 -31.04 5.46
C VAL A 541 -1.00 -32.54 5.56
N LYS A 542 -2.25 -33.00 5.67
CA LYS A 542 -2.61 -34.41 5.71
C LYS A 542 -2.12 -35.19 4.48
N GLU A 543 -2.33 -34.63 3.28
CA GLU A 543 -1.95 -35.26 2.01
C GLU A 543 -0.43 -35.39 1.85
N ASN A 544 0.33 -34.46 2.42
CA ASN A 544 1.77 -34.36 2.28
C ASN A 544 2.52 -34.71 3.57
N TYR A 545 1.84 -35.21 4.59
CA TYR A 545 2.43 -35.49 5.90
C TYR A 545 3.63 -36.45 5.78
N GLY A 546 4.76 -36.08 6.39
CA GLY A 546 6.03 -36.82 6.28
C GLY A 546 6.75 -36.69 4.94
N LYS A 547 6.25 -35.84 4.04
CA LYS A 547 6.82 -35.58 2.70
C LYS A 547 7.14 -34.09 2.47
N LEU A 548 7.00 -33.24 3.48
CA LEU A 548 7.20 -31.80 3.35
C LEU A 548 8.70 -31.45 3.41
N ASP A 549 9.27 -31.08 2.26
CA ASP A 549 10.54 -30.35 2.18
C ASP A 549 10.26 -28.83 2.11
N MET A 550 11.28 -28.00 1.85
CA MET A 550 11.12 -26.55 1.67
C MET A 550 10.03 -26.20 0.64
N GLN A 551 10.03 -26.87 -0.52
CA GLN A 551 9.08 -26.57 -1.59
C GLN A 551 7.66 -27.05 -1.23
N GLY A 552 7.56 -28.20 -0.57
CA GLY A 552 6.32 -28.73 -0.01
C GLY A 552 5.73 -27.78 1.03
N ALA A 553 6.53 -27.30 1.98
CA ALA A 553 6.13 -26.34 2.99
C ALA A 553 5.68 -25.00 2.36
N TRP A 554 6.39 -24.51 1.35
CA TRP A 554 5.97 -23.34 0.57
C TRP A 554 4.61 -23.56 -0.10
N ASN A 555 4.39 -24.73 -0.68
CA ASN A 555 3.16 -25.04 -1.41
C ASN A 555 1.91 -25.06 -0.53
N LEU A 556 2.06 -25.32 0.78
CA LEU A 556 0.95 -25.21 1.74
C LEU A 556 0.37 -23.80 1.77
N MET A 557 1.21 -22.77 1.63
CA MET A 557 0.85 -21.36 1.70
C MET A 557 0.25 -20.79 0.41
N ARG A 558 0.04 -21.59 -0.64
CA ARG A 558 -0.51 -21.11 -1.92
C ARG A 558 -2.02 -20.85 -1.86
N GLY A 559 -2.56 -20.30 -2.95
CA GLY A 559 -3.98 -19.96 -3.09
C GLY A 559 -4.92 -21.06 -2.59
N GLY A 560 -5.92 -20.67 -1.81
CA GLY A 560 -6.76 -21.59 -1.02
C GLY A 560 -6.49 -21.43 0.48
N VAL A 561 -5.21 -21.33 0.85
CA VAL A 561 -4.78 -20.85 2.18
C VAL A 561 -4.53 -19.34 2.10
N ALA A 562 -3.68 -18.91 1.17
CA ALA A 562 -3.49 -17.49 0.88
C ALA A 562 -4.64 -16.92 0.05
N MET A 563 -4.99 -15.66 0.33
CA MET A 563 -6.07 -14.94 -0.35
C MET A 563 -5.56 -14.23 -1.61
N LYS A 564 -6.48 -13.69 -2.43
CA LYS A 564 -6.11 -12.84 -3.57
C LYS A 564 -5.40 -11.56 -3.14
N SER A 565 -5.60 -11.13 -1.89
CA SER A 565 -4.90 -10.03 -1.24
C SER A 565 -3.57 -10.46 -0.62
N ASN A 566 -3.01 -11.62 -0.94
CA ASN A 566 -1.73 -12.04 -0.36
C ASN A 566 -0.62 -11.07 -0.77
N LEU A 567 -0.23 -10.19 0.16
CA LEU A 567 0.75 -9.14 -0.04
C LEU A 567 2.17 -9.66 0.06
N HIS A 568 2.43 -10.51 1.06
CA HIS A 568 3.70 -11.22 1.15
C HIS A 568 3.56 -12.60 1.74
N THR A 569 4.50 -13.46 1.39
CA THR A 569 4.64 -14.81 1.94
C THR A 569 6.08 -15.05 2.32
N VAL A 570 6.31 -15.56 3.53
CA VAL A 570 7.64 -15.86 4.03
C VAL A 570 7.68 -17.26 4.61
N LEU A 571 8.71 -18.03 4.25
CA LEU A 571 9.04 -19.31 4.87
C LEU A 571 10.39 -19.16 5.57
N PHE A 572 10.46 -19.47 6.85
CA PHE A 572 11.72 -19.54 7.61
C PHE A 572 12.12 -21.00 7.83
N ALA A 573 13.43 -21.26 7.79
CA ALA A 573 14.06 -22.47 8.31
C ALA A 573 14.97 -22.05 9.48
N PRO A 574 14.46 -22.02 10.73
CA PRO A 574 15.15 -21.37 11.85
C PRO A 574 16.50 -21.99 12.20
N GLU A 575 16.65 -23.30 11.99
CA GLU A 575 17.89 -24.04 12.28
C GLU A 575 19.07 -23.59 11.42
N THR A 576 18.83 -23.30 10.14
CA THR A 576 19.85 -22.82 9.20
C THR A 576 19.88 -21.29 9.08
N GLN A 577 18.87 -20.64 9.64
CA GLN A 577 18.57 -19.21 9.48
C GLN A 577 18.34 -18.81 8.01
N ASP A 578 17.95 -19.78 7.18
CA ASP A 578 17.47 -19.50 5.83
C ASP A 578 16.04 -18.96 5.88
N PHE A 579 15.71 -18.10 4.93
CA PHE A 579 14.34 -17.66 4.71
C PHE A 579 14.07 -17.38 3.25
N TRP A 580 12.84 -17.63 2.83
CA TRP A 580 12.36 -17.44 1.48
C TRP A 580 11.21 -16.44 1.50
N VAL A 581 11.24 -15.45 0.63
CA VAL A 581 10.24 -14.38 0.57
C VAL A 581 9.65 -14.28 -0.82
N ALA A 582 8.38 -13.91 -0.88
CA ALA A 582 7.72 -13.43 -2.10
C ALA A 582 6.83 -12.23 -1.74
N GLN A 583 6.81 -11.23 -2.61
CA GLN A 583 5.92 -10.07 -2.55
C GLN A 583 4.84 -10.21 -3.61
N ALA A 584 3.68 -9.61 -3.41
CA ALA A 584 2.70 -9.41 -4.46
C ALA A 584 3.29 -8.64 -5.65
N GLY A 585 2.78 -8.92 -6.85
CA GLY A 585 3.10 -8.15 -8.05
C GLY A 585 2.57 -6.73 -7.97
N MET A 586 3.12 -5.86 -8.82
CA MET A 586 2.75 -4.44 -8.87
C MET A 586 1.33 -4.19 -9.40
N GLU A 587 0.73 -5.17 -10.09
CA GLU A 587 -0.66 -5.11 -10.56
C GLU A 587 -1.64 -5.82 -9.59
N GLY A 588 -1.13 -6.24 -8.44
CA GLY A 588 -1.90 -6.89 -7.38
C GLY A 588 -1.95 -8.41 -7.48
N GLU A 589 -1.07 -9.01 -8.30
CA GLU A 589 -0.90 -10.46 -8.35
C GLU A 589 -0.47 -10.98 -6.96
N PRO A 590 -1.08 -12.05 -6.43
CA PRO A 590 -0.80 -12.51 -5.07
C PRO A 590 0.66 -12.98 -4.90
N ALA A 591 1.26 -12.72 -3.74
CA ALA A 591 2.66 -13.06 -3.49
C ALA A 591 3.00 -14.54 -3.70
N TYR A 592 2.08 -15.46 -3.35
CA TYR A 592 2.27 -16.90 -3.55
C TYR A 592 2.39 -17.34 -5.03
N THR A 593 2.10 -16.45 -5.99
CA THR A 593 2.30 -16.70 -7.43
C THR A 593 3.59 -16.08 -7.96
N GLN A 594 4.29 -15.28 -7.16
CA GLN A 594 5.47 -14.53 -7.58
C GLN A 594 6.76 -15.33 -7.37
N LYS A 595 7.87 -14.80 -7.90
CA LYS A 595 9.20 -15.39 -7.72
C LYS A 595 9.55 -15.47 -6.23
N ILE A 596 10.11 -16.62 -5.84
CA ILE A 596 10.62 -16.86 -4.49
C ILE A 596 12.09 -16.42 -4.44
N HIS A 597 12.44 -15.64 -3.43
CA HIS A 597 13.80 -15.15 -3.20
C HIS A 597 14.37 -15.72 -1.91
N LYS A 598 15.55 -16.35 -1.96
CA LYS A 598 16.20 -16.98 -0.80
C LYS A 598 17.22 -16.02 -0.16
N PHE A 599 17.22 -15.99 1.16
CA PHE A 599 18.16 -15.26 2.01
C PHE A 599 18.64 -16.14 3.16
N ASN A 600 19.72 -15.70 3.81
CA ASN A 600 20.22 -16.29 5.04
C ASN A 600 20.60 -15.17 6.02
N LEU A 601 20.04 -15.16 7.22
CA LEU A 601 20.24 -14.08 8.19
C LEU A 601 21.72 -13.94 8.59
N LYS A 602 22.39 -15.06 8.87
CA LYS A 602 23.81 -15.07 9.25
C LYS A 602 24.69 -14.44 8.15
N GLN A 603 24.44 -14.77 6.88
CA GLN A 603 25.15 -14.18 5.74
C GLN A 603 24.91 -12.67 5.65
N LEU A 604 23.65 -12.24 5.80
CA LEU A 604 23.29 -10.81 5.78
C LEU A 604 23.96 -10.03 6.93
N LEU A 605 24.08 -10.63 8.12
CA LEU A 605 24.76 -10.02 9.26
C LEU A 605 26.27 -9.88 9.01
N ASN A 606 26.89 -10.88 8.37
CA ASN A 606 28.31 -10.90 8.03
C ASN A 606 28.68 -10.06 6.80
N GLY A 607 27.71 -9.53 6.05
CA GLY A 607 27.95 -8.81 4.80
C GLY A 607 28.35 -9.71 3.63
N GLU A 608 28.04 -11.01 3.72
CA GLU A 608 28.29 -11.97 2.64
C GLU A 608 27.20 -11.84 1.57
N SER A 609 27.60 -11.81 0.29
CA SER A 609 26.62 -11.88 -0.81
C SER A 609 25.99 -13.27 -0.82
N PRO A 610 24.65 -13.40 -0.94
CA PRO A 610 24.05 -14.72 -0.93
C PRO A 610 24.56 -15.54 -2.10
N THR A 611 24.93 -16.77 -1.79
CA THR A 611 25.26 -17.78 -2.80
C THR A 611 24.07 -17.95 -3.71
N ARG A 612 24.20 -17.57 -5.00
CA ARG A 612 23.26 -17.94 -6.06
C ARG A 612 23.02 -19.46 -5.96
N THR A 613 21.84 -19.85 -5.49
CA THR A 613 21.40 -21.24 -5.66
C THR A 613 21.17 -21.45 -7.15
N SER A 614 22.03 -22.24 -7.77
CA SER A 614 21.85 -22.75 -9.13
C SER A 614 20.46 -23.40 -9.24
N ASP A 615 19.76 -23.10 -10.33
CA ASP A 615 18.47 -23.68 -10.70
C ASP A 615 18.45 -25.20 -10.48
N ALA A 616 17.79 -25.65 -9.41
CA ALA A 616 17.45 -27.05 -9.22
C ALA A 616 16.02 -27.28 -9.75
N GLY A 617 15.94 -27.71 -11.01
CA GLY A 617 14.89 -28.62 -11.46
C GLY A 617 13.53 -28.02 -11.85
N ALA A 618 13.49 -27.08 -12.78
CA ALA A 618 12.31 -26.92 -13.64
C ALA A 618 12.29 -28.04 -14.70
N SER A 619 11.77 -29.22 -14.35
CA SER A 619 11.30 -30.17 -15.36
C SER A 619 9.84 -29.86 -15.68
N LYS A 620 9.59 -29.59 -16.97
CA LYS A 620 8.32 -29.38 -17.70
C LYS A 620 7.00 -29.66 -17.00
#